data_AF-A0A949X496-F1
#
_entry.id   AF-A0A949X496-F1
#
_cell.length_a   1.000
_cell.length_b   1.000
_cell.length_c   1.000
_cell.angle_alpha   90.00
_cell.angle_beta   90.00
_cell.angle_gamma   90.00
#
_symmetry.space_group_name_H-M   'P 1'
#
loop_
_entity.id
_entity.type
_entity.pdbx_description
1 polymer ?
#
loop_
_entity_poly.entity_id
_entity_poly.type
_entity_poly.pdbx_seq_one_letter_code
_entity_poly.pdbx_strand_id
1 'polypeptide(L)' 'MGPRKNNLNFQMRIRDEIAIMIPAGTWHNIINTGSMPLKLYSIYAPPQASKGHSSKN' A
#
# COMPACT_ATOMS: atom_id res chain seq x y z
N MET A 1 -2.89 -9.40 -1.11
CA MET A 1 -2.33 -8.60 -2.23
C MET A 1 -2.19 -9.48 -3.46
N GLY A 2 -2.02 -8.90 -4.64
CA GLY A 2 -1.85 -9.66 -5.88
C GLY A 2 -1.81 -8.78 -7.14
N PRO A 3 -1.72 -9.40 -8.33
CA PRO A 3 -1.52 -8.68 -9.59
C PRO A 3 -2.74 -7.89 -10.08
N ARG A 4 -3.95 -8.21 -9.63
CA ARG A 4 -5.19 -7.53 -10.04
C ARG A 4 -6.26 -7.57 -8.93
N LYS A 5 -7.19 -6.61 -8.94
CA LYS A 5 -8.23 -6.45 -7.90
C LYS A 5 -9.02 -7.73 -7.60
N ASN A 6 -9.34 -8.51 -8.63
CA ASN A 6 -10.10 -9.76 -8.52
C ASN A 6 -9.21 -11.02 -8.35
N ASN A 7 -7.90 -10.86 -8.16
CA ASN A 7 -6.97 -11.97 -7.95
C ASN A 7 -5.91 -11.58 -6.89
N LEU A 8 -6.31 -11.65 -5.61
CA LEU A 8 -5.43 -11.41 -4.46
C LEU A 8 -4.86 -12.74 -3.96
N ASN A 9 -3.90 -13.29 -4.70
CA ASN A 9 -3.33 -14.63 -4.49
C ASN A 9 -2.39 -14.75 -3.28
N PHE A 10 -1.98 -13.65 -2.65
CA PHE A 10 -1.19 -13.66 -1.42
C PHE A 10 -1.98 -13.04 -0.26
N GLN A 11 -2.07 -13.74 0.87
CA GLN A 11 -2.75 -13.26 2.08
C GLN A 11 -1.95 -13.70 3.31
N MET A 12 -1.91 -12.84 4.32
CA MET A 12 -1.18 -13.11 5.56
C MET A 12 -1.87 -12.40 6.73
N ARG A 13 -1.94 -13.07 7.88
CA ARG A 13 -2.30 -12.42 9.15
C ARG A 13 -1.08 -11.74 9.72
N ILE A 14 -1.27 -10.50 10.15
CA ILE A 14 -0.23 -9.65 10.70
C ILE A 14 -0.54 -9.30 12.14
N ARG A 15 0.49 -8.97 12.91
CA ARG A 15 0.39 -8.51 14.30
C ARG A 15 1.11 -7.18 14.46
N ASP A 16 1.11 -6.66 15.67
CA ASP A 16 1.87 -5.50 16.08
C ASP A 16 3.37 -5.62 15.77
N GLU A 17 4.02 -4.47 15.65
CA GLU A 17 5.48 -4.33 15.45
C GLU A 17 6.03 -4.92 14.15
N ILE A 18 5.20 -5.14 13.13
CA ILE A 18 5.66 -5.56 11.81
C ILE A 18 5.45 -4.49 10.74
N ALA A 19 6.29 -4.55 9.70
CA ALA A 19 6.12 -3.77 8.47
C ALA A 19 5.77 -4.70 7.30
N ILE A 20 4.91 -4.22 6.40
CA ILE A 20 4.58 -4.91 5.14
C ILE A 20 5.06 -4.02 3.99
N MET A 21 5.85 -4.60 3.09
CA MET A 21 6.25 -3.92 1.86
C MET A 21 5.26 -4.28 0.74
N ILE A 22 4.66 -3.27 0.13
CA ILE A 22 3.78 -3.43 -1.03
C ILE A 22 4.56 -3.00 -2.29
N PRO A 23 4.91 -3.93 -3.20
CA PRO A 23 5.60 -3.58 -4.44
C PRO A 23 4.76 -2.69 -5.36
N ALA A 24 5.42 -1.92 -6.22
CA ALA A 24 4.76 -1.08 -7.21
C ALA A 24 3.79 -1.89 -8.09
N GLY A 25 2.63 -1.31 -8.40
CA GLY A 25 1.60 -1.95 -9.21
C GLY A 25 0.83 -3.08 -8.52
N THR A 26 1.04 -3.31 -7.22
CA THR A 26 0.37 -4.40 -6.50
C THR A 26 -0.96 -3.97 -5.90
N TRP A 27 -2.02 -4.72 -6.21
CA TRP A 27 -3.31 -4.58 -5.53
C TRP A 27 -3.22 -5.12 -4.11
N HIS A 28 -3.63 -4.35 -3.11
CA HIS A 28 -3.58 -4.73 -1.71
C HIS A 28 -4.83 -4.25 -0.96
N ASN A 29 -5.13 -4.90 0.16
CA ASN A 29 -6.22 -4.53 1.06
C ASN A 29 -5.81 -4.92 2.49
N ILE A 30 -6.02 -4.02 3.46
CA ILE A 30 -5.74 -4.26 4.87
C ILE A 30 -7.08 -4.31 5.59
N ILE A 31 -7.39 -5.45 6.19
CA ILE A 31 -8.66 -5.70 6.89
C ILE A 31 -8.35 -5.85 8.37
N ASN A 32 -8.96 -5.01 9.20
CA ASN A 32 -8.93 -5.19 10.64
C ASN A 32 -9.76 -6.44 11.00
N THR A 33 -9.11 -7.47 11.56
CA THR A 33 -9.76 -8.71 11.97
C THR A 33 -9.94 -8.82 13.48
N GLY A 34 -9.51 -7.81 14.25
CA GLY A 34 -9.66 -7.73 15.70
C GLY A 34 -10.88 -6.92 16.13
N SER A 35 -11.12 -6.92 17.44
CA SER A 35 -12.21 -6.17 18.09
C SER A 35 -11.83 -4.73 18.48
N MET A 36 -10.55 -4.36 18.37
CA MET A 36 -10.05 -3.03 18.68
C MET A 36 -9.74 -2.25 17.40
N PRO A 37 -9.83 -0.90 17.40
CA PRO A 37 -9.44 -0.09 16.25
C PRO A 37 -7.97 -0.29 15.87
N LEU A 38 -7.72 -0.55 14.58
CA LEU A 38 -6.37 -0.67 14.02
C LEU A 38 -5.80 0.73 13.77
N LYS A 39 -4.59 1.00 14.27
CA LYS A 39 -3.80 2.19 13.92
C LYS A 39 -2.72 1.79 12.91
N LEU A 40 -2.66 2.49 11.78
CA LEU A 40 -1.73 2.22 10.70
C LEU A 40 -0.92 3.48 10.36
N TYR A 41 0.37 3.30 10.12
CA TYR A 41 1.22 4.30 9.48
C TYR A 41 1.65 3.78 8.11
N SER A 42 1.54 4.64 7.09
CA SER A 42 1.91 4.29 5.71
C SER A 42 3.00 5.23 5.22
N ILE A 43 4.07 4.65 4.69
CA ILE A 43 5.15 5.36 3.99
C ILE A 43 5.06 4.98 2.52
N TYR A 44 4.95 5.96 1.64
CA TYR A 44 4.94 5.75 0.19
C TYR A 44 6.26 6.23 -0.42
N ALA A 45 6.82 5.43 -1.32
CA ALA A 45 8.00 5.76 -2.11
C ALA A 45 7.85 5.23 -3.55
N PRO A 46 8.40 5.91 -4.57
CA PRO A 46 9.07 7.22 -4.53
C PRO A 46 8.08 8.36 -4.19
N PRO A 47 8.56 9.51 -3.67
CA PRO A 47 7.69 10.67 -3.52
C PRO A 47 7.04 10.96 -4.87
N GLN A 48 5.73 11.22 -4.85
CA GLN A 48 4.95 11.50 -6.05
C GLN A 48 5.39 12.87 -6.60
N ALA A 49 6.50 12.92 -7.35
CA ALA A 49 7.01 14.12 -7.97
C ALA A 49 6.17 14.46 -9.20
N SER A 50 5.44 15.58 -9.16
CA SER A 50 4.88 16.17 -10.37
C SER A 50 6.03 16.56 -11.29
N LYS A 51 6.05 16.04 -12.52
CA LYS A 51 6.88 16.63 -13.57
C LYS A 51 6.35 18.05 -13.81
N GLY A 52 7.07 19.05 -13.30
CA GLY A 52 6.85 20.44 -13.69
C GLY A 52 7.03 20.55 -15.21
N HIS A 53 5.95 20.80 -15.95
CA HIS A 53 6.08 21.27 -17.31
C HIS A 53 6.45 22.76 -17.25
N SER A 54 7.72 23.06 -17.52
CA SER A 54 8.16 24.43 -17.80
C SER A 54 7.35 24.98 -18.98
N SER A 55 6.79 26.18 -18.78
CA SER A 55 6.25 27.02 -19.86
C SER A 55 7.31 27.18 -20.95
N LYS A 56 7.00 26.80 -22.18
CA LYS A 56 7.82 27.15 -23.35
C LYS A 56 7.59 28.63 -23.66
N ASN A 57 8.68 29.40 -23.73
CA ASN A 57 8.74 30.62 -24.53
C ASN A 57 8.77 30.28 -26.01
#